data_AF-A0A7Z9XLK7-F1
#
_entry.id   AF-A0A7Z9XLK7-F1
#
_cell.length_a   1.000
_cell.length_b   1.000
_cell.length_c   1.000
_cell.angle_alpha   90.00
_cell.angle_beta   90.00
_cell.angle_gamma   90.00
#
_symmetry.space_group_name_H-M   'P 1'
#
loop_
_entity.id
_entity.type
_entity.pdbx_description
1 polymer ?
#
loop_
_entity_poly.entity_id
_entity_poly.type
_entity_poly.pdbx_seq_one_letter_code
_entity_poly.pdbx_strand_id
1 'polypeptide(L)'
;MGGEAAAPGSAMELSPAAMEIYTANGCNACHGQKLEGAIGPNLAGLSADYVKHIVRNGVEGTAMSAYPQISDDDLDTLAAGIESLAFAATGMQVNPTVAQHLQDAAAAFESGDMVGTKTALEAALAACGQMGGQATLKTMIRKVEEGDSEYLKMRFAILLAGKEGEIGQAETPAAEPAPTSEPTQAPEPTPTEAADSAAETPSGGEGDPKAGEEAFVKNGCQACHTDQDTPVAPTLHGAFGQETKLADGSTVMVDEAYLRESILDPHAKLVEGYGPVMPPTYANLDPQVILDIIAYIKSLTP
;
A
#
# COMPACT_ATOMS: atom_id res chain seq x y z
N MET A 1 -23.76 -10.81 31.67
CA MET A 1 -23.62 -9.38 31.32
C MET A 1 -23.73 -9.28 29.82
N GLY A 2 -24.82 -8.70 29.29
CA GLY A 2 -24.97 -8.48 27.85
C GLY A 2 -24.13 -7.28 27.45
N GLY A 3 -23.05 -7.50 26.70
CA GLY A 3 -22.34 -6.44 26.01
C GLY A 3 -23.19 -6.03 24.81
N GLU A 4 -23.61 -4.76 24.78
CA GLU A 4 -24.22 -4.16 23.61
C GLU A 4 -23.19 -4.22 22.49
N ALA A 5 -23.43 -5.02 21.46
CA ALA A 5 -22.55 -5.10 20.30
C ALA A 5 -22.51 -3.71 19.66
N ALA A 6 -21.32 -3.11 19.59
CA ALA A 6 -21.14 -1.83 18.91
C ALA A 6 -21.64 -1.96 17.45
N ALA A 7 -22.34 -0.94 16.96
CA ALA A 7 -22.77 -0.91 15.57
C ALA A 7 -21.53 -0.99 14.65
N PRO A 8 -21.60 -1.69 13.50
CA PRO A 8 -20.48 -1.80 12.57
C PRO A 8 -19.96 -0.40 12.19
N GLY A 9 -18.64 -0.25 12.14
CA GLY A 9 -17.99 1.01 11.77
C GLY A 9 -18.15 2.18 12.75
N SER A 10 -18.47 1.95 14.03
CA SER A 10 -18.64 3.02 15.03
C SER A 10 -17.57 3.07 16.12
N ALA A 11 -16.81 1.98 16.32
CA ALA A 11 -15.76 1.90 17.32
C ALA A 11 -14.56 2.77 16.93
N MET A 12 -13.95 3.42 17.91
CA MET A 12 -12.79 4.29 17.72
C MET A 12 -11.46 3.57 17.93
N GLU A 13 -11.49 2.36 18.50
CA GLU A 13 -10.32 1.50 18.69
C GLU A 13 -10.78 0.03 18.65
N LEU A 14 -9.88 -0.88 18.27
CA LEU A 14 -10.11 -2.31 18.40
C LEU A 14 -10.23 -2.69 19.89
N SER A 15 -11.00 -3.74 20.18
CA SER A 15 -11.03 -4.30 21.54
C SER A 15 -9.64 -4.80 21.95
N PRO A 16 -9.26 -4.75 23.24
CA PRO A 16 -7.95 -5.23 23.69
C PRO A 16 -7.65 -6.67 23.27
N ALA A 17 -8.65 -7.55 23.32
CA ALA A 17 -8.52 -8.94 22.89
C ALA A 17 -8.25 -9.05 21.37
N ALA A 18 -8.99 -8.28 20.56
CA ALA A 18 -8.76 -8.26 19.11
C ALA A 18 -7.38 -7.66 18.76
N MET A 19 -6.93 -6.63 19.48
CA MET A 19 -5.58 -6.07 19.31
C MET A 19 -4.48 -7.06 19.66
N GLU A 20 -4.67 -7.85 20.72
CA GLU A 20 -3.71 -8.88 21.11
C GLU A 20 -3.57 -9.93 20.00
N ILE A 21 -4.69 -10.45 19.48
CA ILE A 21 -4.69 -11.42 18.38
C ILE A 21 -4.06 -10.81 17.12
N TYR A 22 -4.41 -9.57 16.79
CA TYR A 22 -3.90 -8.84 15.63
C TYR A 22 -2.38 -8.68 15.67
N THR A 23 -1.83 -8.29 16.81
CA THR A 23 -0.39 -8.07 16.98
C THR A 23 0.39 -9.36 17.15
N ALA A 24 -0.16 -10.34 17.87
CA ALA A 24 0.47 -11.66 18.05
C ALA A 24 0.66 -12.42 16.74
N ASN A 25 -0.18 -12.16 15.74
CA ASN A 25 -0.08 -12.76 14.41
C ASN A 25 0.67 -11.86 13.40
N GLY A 26 1.25 -10.74 13.84
CA GLY A 26 2.04 -9.85 13.00
C GLY A 26 1.23 -9.07 11.95
N CYS A 27 -0.09 -9.05 12.04
CA CYS A 27 -0.96 -8.40 11.06
C CYS A 27 -0.67 -6.89 10.97
N ASN A 28 -0.29 -6.28 12.10
CA ASN A 28 0.08 -4.87 12.22
C ASN A 28 1.28 -4.47 11.37
N ALA A 29 2.18 -5.39 11.05
CA ALA A 29 3.34 -5.09 10.20
C ALA A 29 2.95 -4.80 8.74
N CYS A 30 1.87 -5.42 8.25
CA CYS A 30 1.38 -5.20 6.89
C CYS A 30 0.20 -4.24 6.83
N HIS A 31 -0.68 -4.27 7.82
CA HIS A 31 -1.94 -3.52 7.84
C HIS A 31 -1.91 -2.29 8.76
N GLY A 32 -0.76 -1.97 9.37
CA GLY A 32 -0.59 -0.80 10.24
C GLY A 32 -1.05 -1.04 11.68
N GLN A 33 -0.59 -0.20 12.60
CA GLN A 33 -0.90 -0.37 14.04
C GLN A 33 -2.37 -0.06 14.37
N LYS A 34 -3.02 0.75 13.53
CA LYS A 34 -4.42 1.18 13.63
C LYS A 34 -5.24 0.69 12.45
N LEU A 35 -4.79 -0.38 11.78
CA LEU A 35 -5.43 -0.95 10.59
C LEU A 35 -5.54 0.01 9.41
N GLU A 36 -4.76 1.08 9.40
CA GLU A 36 -4.72 2.11 8.36
C GLU A 36 -4.20 1.58 7.02
N GLY A 37 -3.58 0.40 7.02
CA GLY A 37 -2.92 -0.19 5.87
C GLY A 37 -1.49 0.32 5.70
N ALA A 38 -0.67 -0.45 4.98
CA ALA A 38 0.67 -0.05 4.56
C ALA A 38 1.03 -0.86 3.31
N ILE A 39 1.53 -2.09 3.50
CA ILE A 39 1.69 -3.09 2.44
C ILE A 39 0.30 -3.64 2.08
N GLY A 40 -0.48 -3.99 3.09
CA GLY A 40 -1.85 -4.45 2.96
C GLY A 40 -2.86 -3.28 2.98
N PRO A 41 -4.08 -3.51 2.48
CA PRO A 41 -5.14 -2.50 2.52
C PRO A 41 -5.56 -2.20 3.96
N ASN A 42 -6.25 -1.08 4.14
CA ASN A 42 -6.93 -0.77 5.39
C ASN A 42 -7.98 -1.84 5.72
N LEU A 43 -8.10 -2.22 6.98
CA LEU A 43 -9.02 -3.28 7.39
C LEU A 43 -10.27 -2.76 8.09
N ALA A 44 -10.25 -1.53 8.61
CA ALA A 44 -11.35 -0.99 9.40
C ALA A 44 -12.70 -1.07 8.67
N GLY A 45 -13.72 -1.57 9.37
CA GLY A 45 -15.09 -1.66 8.89
C GLY A 45 -15.36 -2.79 7.89
N LEU A 46 -14.36 -3.60 7.53
CA LEU A 46 -14.59 -4.80 6.72
C LEU A 46 -15.50 -5.78 7.46
N SER A 47 -16.42 -6.42 6.74
CA SER A 47 -17.36 -7.35 7.35
C SER A 47 -16.64 -8.53 7.99
N ALA A 48 -17.18 -9.02 9.11
CA ALA A 48 -16.55 -10.11 9.84
C ALA A 48 -16.40 -11.35 8.94
N ASP A 49 -17.43 -11.70 8.19
CA ASP A 49 -17.38 -12.86 7.28
C ASP A 49 -16.31 -12.73 6.20
N TYR A 50 -16.12 -11.53 5.62
CA TYR A 50 -15.06 -11.28 4.66
C TYR A 50 -13.68 -11.43 5.31
N VAL A 51 -13.48 -10.83 6.49
CA VAL A 51 -12.22 -10.96 7.24
C VAL A 51 -11.90 -12.42 7.50
N LYS A 52 -12.87 -13.20 8.00
CA LYS A 52 -12.69 -14.63 8.27
C LYS A 52 -12.32 -15.41 7.03
N HIS A 53 -13.01 -15.15 5.92
CA HIS A 53 -12.71 -15.80 4.65
C HIS A 53 -11.26 -15.51 4.20
N ILE A 54 -10.83 -14.25 4.24
CA ILE A 54 -9.48 -13.87 3.81
C ILE A 54 -8.41 -14.42 4.74
N VAL A 55 -8.61 -14.37 6.06
CA VAL A 55 -7.62 -14.91 7.01
C VAL A 55 -7.47 -16.42 6.86
N ARG A 56 -8.54 -17.16 6.53
CA ARG A 56 -8.47 -18.61 6.33
C ARG A 56 -7.89 -19.04 4.98
N ASN A 57 -8.08 -18.25 3.94
CA ASN A 57 -7.73 -18.65 2.57
C ASN A 57 -6.54 -17.88 1.99
N GLY A 58 -6.15 -16.76 2.61
CA GLY A 58 -5.23 -15.80 2.03
C GLY A 58 -5.82 -15.11 0.79
N VAL A 59 -4.96 -14.38 0.08
CA VAL A 59 -5.28 -13.78 -1.21
C VAL A 59 -4.18 -14.16 -2.19
N GLU A 60 -4.55 -14.98 -3.18
CA GLU A 60 -3.64 -15.45 -4.22
C GLU A 60 -2.96 -14.27 -4.94
N GLY A 61 -1.66 -14.41 -5.20
CA GLY A 61 -0.86 -13.38 -5.85
C GLY A 61 -0.50 -12.18 -4.96
N THR A 62 -0.70 -12.29 -3.64
CA THR A 62 -0.33 -11.23 -2.68
C THR A 62 0.47 -11.79 -1.51
N ALA A 63 1.02 -10.91 -0.67
CA ALA A 63 1.68 -11.28 0.57
C ALA A 63 0.72 -11.81 1.66
N MET A 64 -0.60 -11.65 1.49
CA MET A 64 -1.59 -12.11 2.47
C MET A 64 -1.80 -13.61 2.36
N SER A 65 -0.97 -14.38 3.08
CA SER A 65 -1.11 -15.84 3.18
C SER A 65 -2.27 -16.25 4.08
N ALA A 66 -2.62 -17.54 4.10
CA ALA A 66 -3.58 -18.08 5.05
C ALA A 66 -2.97 -18.19 6.46
N TYR A 67 -3.79 -17.97 7.49
CA TYR A 67 -3.43 -18.08 8.91
C TYR A 67 -4.23 -19.20 9.58
N PRO A 68 -3.97 -20.49 9.25
CA PRO A 68 -4.70 -21.62 9.83
C PRO A 68 -4.44 -21.81 11.32
N GLN A 69 -3.38 -21.22 11.87
CA GLN A 69 -3.01 -21.33 13.28
C GLN A 69 -3.91 -20.54 14.24
N ILE A 70 -4.66 -19.55 13.75
CA ILE A 70 -5.57 -18.75 14.58
C ILE A 70 -6.80 -19.62 14.90
N SER A 71 -7.20 -19.70 16.17
CA SER A 71 -8.41 -20.46 16.55
C SER A 71 -9.68 -19.84 15.97
N ASP A 72 -10.78 -20.59 15.86
CA ASP A 72 -12.04 -20.02 15.36
C ASP A 72 -12.58 -18.93 16.29
N ASP A 73 -12.48 -19.12 17.61
CA ASP A 73 -12.92 -18.14 18.61
C ASP A 73 -12.10 -16.84 18.55
N ASP A 74 -10.76 -16.95 18.38
CA ASP A 74 -9.89 -15.78 18.21
C ASP A 74 -10.18 -15.07 16.89
N LEU A 75 -10.42 -15.84 15.83
CA LEU A 75 -10.72 -15.27 14.53
C LEU A 75 -12.07 -14.54 14.53
N ASP A 76 -13.10 -15.10 15.17
CA ASP A 76 -14.39 -14.43 15.38
C ASP A 76 -14.21 -13.14 16.20
N THR A 77 -13.40 -13.17 17.25
CA THR A 77 -13.09 -11.98 18.08
C THR A 77 -12.39 -10.89 17.27
N LEU A 78 -11.38 -11.26 16.48
CA LEU A 78 -10.64 -10.33 15.62
C LEU A 78 -11.56 -9.74 14.55
N ALA A 79 -12.31 -10.58 13.85
CA ALA A 79 -13.19 -10.19 12.76
C ALA A 79 -14.30 -9.24 13.23
N ALA A 80 -14.94 -9.53 14.36
CA ALA A 80 -15.94 -8.64 14.97
C ALA A 80 -15.32 -7.30 15.39
N GLY A 81 -14.10 -7.31 15.94
CA GLY A 81 -13.35 -6.09 16.25
C GLY A 81 -13.13 -5.22 15.02
N ILE A 82 -12.66 -5.82 13.92
CA ILE A 82 -12.38 -5.13 12.66
C ILE A 82 -13.67 -4.53 12.06
N GLU A 83 -14.75 -5.30 12.01
CA GLU A 83 -16.06 -4.86 11.50
C GLU A 83 -16.63 -3.69 12.30
N SER A 84 -16.44 -3.70 13.62
CA SER A 84 -16.90 -2.61 14.48
C SER A 84 -16.11 -1.31 14.31
N LEU A 85 -14.89 -1.37 13.75
CA LEU A 85 -13.97 -0.23 13.71
C LEU A 85 -14.37 0.78 12.63
N ALA A 86 -14.53 2.05 13.02
CA ALA A 86 -14.78 3.15 12.09
C ALA A 86 -13.55 3.42 11.21
N PHE A 87 -13.75 3.78 9.94
CA PHE A 87 -12.63 4.21 9.08
C PHE A 87 -11.85 5.38 9.71
N ALA A 88 -12.57 6.34 10.32
CA ALA A 88 -11.97 7.49 11.00
C ALA A 88 -11.06 7.12 12.17
N ALA A 89 -11.27 5.96 12.80
CA ALA A 89 -10.44 5.46 13.90
C ALA A 89 -8.98 5.20 13.47
N THR A 90 -8.76 4.93 12.19
CA THR A 90 -7.43 4.63 11.66
C THR A 90 -6.52 5.86 11.58
N GLY A 91 -7.10 7.07 11.71
CA GLY A 91 -6.38 8.33 11.53
C GLY A 91 -6.10 8.68 10.06
N MET A 92 -6.56 7.87 9.11
CA MET A 92 -6.52 8.22 7.69
C MET A 92 -7.46 9.37 7.36
N GLN A 93 -7.10 10.14 6.32
CA GLN A 93 -7.89 11.27 5.86
C GLN A 93 -8.13 11.15 4.37
N VAL A 94 -9.39 11.09 3.96
CA VAL A 94 -9.74 11.17 2.55
C VAL A 94 -9.68 12.63 2.13
N ASN A 95 -8.68 12.99 1.33
CA ASN A 95 -8.59 14.35 0.80
C ASN A 95 -9.79 14.64 -0.14
N PRO A 96 -10.17 15.91 -0.38
CA PRO A 96 -11.35 16.24 -1.18
C PRO A 96 -11.32 15.69 -2.62
N THR A 97 -10.14 15.65 -3.24
CA THR A 97 -9.96 15.14 -4.62
C THR A 97 -10.20 13.63 -4.68
N VAL A 98 -9.63 12.87 -3.75
CA VAL A 98 -9.84 11.43 -3.62
C VAL A 98 -11.30 11.15 -3.28
N ALA A 99 -11.90 11.95 -2.39
CA ALA A 99 -13.32 11.81 -2.07
C ALA A 99 -14.21 12.00 -3.30
N GLN A 100 -13.94 13.01 -4.14
CA GLN A 100 -14.68 13.23 -5.38
C GLN A 100 -14.56 12.04 -6.33
N HIS A 101 -13.34 11.55 -6.58
CA HIS A 101 -13.14 10.39 -7.45
C HIS A 101 -13.78 9.11 -6.89
N LEU A 102 -13.81 8.93 -5.56
CA LEU A 102 -14.54 7.83 -4.93
C LEU A 102 -16.05 7.95 -5.13
N GLN A 103 -16.60 9.17 -5.11
CA GLN A 103 -18.01 9.41 -5.41
C GLN A 103 -18.33 9.13 -6.88
N ASP A 104 -17.48 9.57 -7.80
CA ASP A 104 -17.62 9.29 -9.24
C ASP A 104 -17.58 7.77 -9.50
N ALA A 105 -16.65 7.07 -8.83
CA ALA A 105 -16.52 5.62 -8.92
C ALA A 105 -17.76 4.89 -8.39
N ALA A 106 -18.31 5.33 -7.25
CA ALA A 106 -19.51 4.77 -6.66
C ALA A 106 -20.74 4.98 -7.58
N ALA A 107 -20.92 6.17 -8.13
CA ALA A 107 -22.01 6.46 -9.07
C ALA A 107 -21.90 5.62 -10.35
N ALA A 108 -20.69 5.48 -10.92
CA ALA A 108 -20.46 4.60 -12.06
C ALA A 108 -20.78 3.14 -11.71
N PHE A 109 -20.36 2.68 -10.53
CA PHE A 109 -20.61 1.32 -10.05
C PHE A 109 -22.12 1.04 -9.90
N GLU A 110 -22.87 1.97 -9.31
CA GLU A 110 -24.33 1.88 -9.17
C GLU A 110 -25.06 1.84 -10.52
N SER A 111 -24.53 2.54 -11.52
CA SER A 111 -25.07 2.50 -12.89
C SER A 111 -24.67 1.25 -13.69
N GLY A 112 -23.79 0.39 -13.14
CA GLY A 112 -23.25 -0.79 -13.81
C GLY A 112 -22.08 -0.53 -14.76
N ASP A 113 -21.54 0.69 -14.81
CA ASP A 113 -20.40 1.06 -15.63
C ASP A 113 -19.07 0.70 -14.95
N MET A 114 -18.64 -0.55 -15.09
CA MET A 114 -17.38 -1.03 -14.49
C MET A 114 -16.13 -0.36 -15.10
N VAL A 115 -16.19 0.10 -16.35
CA VAL A 115 -15.07 0.83 -16.98
C VAL A 115 -14.94 2.21 -16.34
N GLY A 116 -16.05 2.91 -16.16
CA GLY A 116 -16.12 4.16 -15.41
C GLY A 116 -15.69 3.99 -13.96
N THR A 117 -16.16 2.94 -13.27
CA THR A 117 -15.74 2.63 -11.90
C THR A 117 -14.23 2.48 -11.80
N LYS A 118 -13.63 1.66 -12.67
CA LYS A 118 -12.17 1.45 -12.68
C LYS A 118 -11.42 2.76 -12.94
N THR A 119 -11.83 3.51 -13.96
CA THR A 119 -11.19 4.78 -14.35
C THR A 119 -11.21 5.79 -13.20
N ALA A 120 -12.34 5.93 -12.51
CA ALA A 120 -12.46 6.82 -11.36
C ALA A 120 -11.63 6.34 -10.15
N LEU A 121 -11.56 5.03 -9.89
CA LEU A 121 -10.68 4.48 -8.86
C LEU A 121 -9.19 4.69 -9.17
N GLU A 122 -8.77 4.61 -10.43
CA GLU A 122 -7.40 4.93 -10.86
C GLU A 122 -7.07 6.41 -10.66
N ALA A 123 -8.03 7.30 -10.93
CA ALA A 123 -7.88 8.73 -10.62
C ALA A 123 -7.78 8.97 -9.10
N ALA A 124 -8.60 8.29 -8.30
CA ALA A 124 -8.50 8.33 -6.84
C ALA A 124 -7.12 7.84 -6.37
N LEU A 125 -6.59 6.77 -6.97
CA LEU A 125 -5.27 6.21 -6.65
C LEU A 125 -4.15 7.21 -6.96
N ALA A 126 -4.20 7.85 -8.13
CA ALA A 126 -3.21 8.86 -8.52
C ALA A 126 -3.22 10.10 -7.61
N ALA A 127 -4.39 10.47 -7.09
CA ALA A 127 -4.55 11.57 -6.13
C ALA A 127 -4.27 11.16 -4.68
N CYS A 128 -4.10 9.86 -4.40
CA CYS A 128 -3.90 9.35 -3.05
C CYS A 128 -2.43 9.46 -2.63
N GLY A 129 -2.16 10.20 -1.56
CA GLY A 129 -0.82 10.34 -0.98
C GLY A 129 -0.53 9.43 0.21
N GLN A 130 -1.48 8.60 0.65
CA GLN A 130 -1.35 7.74 1.83
C GLN A 130 -1.16 6.28 1.41
N MET A 131 -0.09 5.62 1.89
CA MET A 131 0.24 4.23 1.49
C MET A 131 -0.92 3.25 1.69
N GLY A 132 -1.55 3.26 2.88
CA GLY A 132 -2.69 2.38 3.17
C GLY A 132 -3.93 2.69 2.32
N GLY A 133 -4.14 3.96 1.95
CA GLY A 133 -5.15 4.38 1.00
C GLY A 133 -4.86 3.85 -0.42
N GLN A 134 -3.61 3.93 -0.87
CA GLN A 134 -3.20 3.38 -2.16
C GLN A 134 -3.37 1.85 -2.21
N ALA A 135 -2.98 1.12 -1.16
CA ALA A 135 -3.16 -0.33 -1.08
C ALA A 135 -4.65 -0.72 -1.13
N THR A 136 -5.50 0.06 -0.46
CA THR A 136 -6.96 -0.08 -0.54
C THR A 136 -7.49 0.12 -1.95
N LEU A 137 -7.13 1.23 -2.60
CA LEU A 137 -7.62 1.58 -3.94
C LEU A 137 -7.16 0.57 -4.99
N LYS A 138 -5.91 0.10 -4.92
CA LYS A 138 -5.40 -1.00 -5.77
C LYS A 138 -6.21 -2.28 -5.59
N THR A 139 -6.58 -2.61 -4.36
CA THR A 139 -7.44 -3.77 -4.08
C THR A 139 -8.82 -3.60 -4.69
N MET A 140 -9.43 -2.42 -4.59
CA MET A 140 -10.72 -2.13 -5.23
C MET A 140 -10.64 -2.24 -6.75
N ILE A 141 -9.60 -1.69 -7.39
CA ILE A 141 -9.41 -1.79 -8.84
C ILE A 141 -9.34 -3.25 -9.30
N ARG A 142 -8.53 -4.09 -8.63
CA ARG A 142 -8.48 -5.53 -8.89
C ARG A 142 -9.87 -6.18 -8.75
N LYS A 143 -10.62 -5.79 -7.72
CA LYS A 143 -11.95 -6.32 -7.44
C LYS A 143 -13.01 -5.93 -8.47
N VAL A 144 -12.85 -4.78 -9.14
CA VAL A 144 -13.63 -4.43 -10.33
C VAL A 144 -13.35 -5.42 -11.47
N GLU A 145 -12.09 -5.77 -11.70
CA GLU A 145 -11.70 -6.72 -12.76
C GLU A 145 -12.16 -8.15 -12.47
N GLU A 146 -12.16 -8.55 -11.20
CA GLU A 146 -12.69 -9.83 -10.72
C GLU A 146 -14.22 -9.89 -10.72
N GLY A 147 -14.91 -8.75 -10.86
CA GLY A 147 -16.37 -8.66 -10.79
C GLY A 147 -16.94 -8.86 -9.37
N ASP A 148 -16.14 -8.61 -8.33
CA ASP A 148 -16.53 -8.80 -6.93
C ASP A 148 -17.37 -7.61 -6.43
N SER A 149 -18.64 -7.60 -6.84
CA SER A 149 -19.56 -6.50 -6.52
C SER A 149 -19.85 -6.37 -5.03
N GLU A 150 -19.79 -7.46 -4.26
CA GLU A 150 -20.07 -7.43 -2.83
C GLU A 150 -18.94 -6.73 -2.06
N TYR A 151 -17.68 -7.03 -2.41
CA TYR A 151 -16.54 -6.30 -1.87
C TYR A 151 -16.62 -4.80 -2.18
N LEU A 152 -16.94 -4.45 -3.43
CA LEU A 152 -17.01 -3.05 -3.86
C LEU A 152 -18.11 -2.27 -3.13
N LYS A 153 -19.32 -2.83 -3.00
CA LYS A 153 -20.41 -2.22 -2.24
C LYS A 153 -20.00 -1.93 -0.79
N MET A 154 -19.48 -2.96 -0.12
CA MET A 154 -18.99 -2.83 1.25
C MET A 154 -17.93 -1.72 1.35
N ARG A 155 -16.98 -1.69 0.41
CA ARG A 155 -15.86 -0.76 0.49
C ARG A 155 -16.25 0.68 0.19
N PHE A 156 -17.14 0.91 -0.78
CA PHE A 156 -17.71 2.24 -1.00
C PHE A 156 -18.48 2.73 0.22
N ALA A 157 -19.28 1.87 0.86
CA ALA A 157 -20.00 2.22 2.07
C ALA A 157 -19.02 2.66 3.20
N ILE A 158 -17.94 1.92 3.43
CA ILE A 158 -16.93 2.25 4.46
C ILE A 158 -16.26 3.60 4.16
N LEU A 159 -15.81 3.81 2.92
CA LEU A 159 -15.02 5.00 2.56
C LEU A 159 -15.85 6.27 2.41
N LEU A 160 -17.15 6.14 2.14
CA LEU A 160 -18.10 7.24 1.99
C LEU A 160 -19.02 7.43 3.21
N ALA A 161 -18.88 6.59 4.25
CA ALA A 161 -19.59 6.72 5.51
C ALA A 161 -19.28 8.10 6.14
N GLY A 162 -20.32 8.96 6.17
CA GLY A 162 -20.21 10.38 6.47
C GLY A 162 -21.02 11.27 5.52
N LYS A 163 -21.54 10.72 4.41
CA LYS A 163 -22.53 11.34 3.51
C LYS A 163 -23.74 10.41 3.28
N GLU A 164 -24.32 9.85 4.34
CA GLU A 164 -25.58 9.12 4.22
C GLU A 164 -26.74 10.11 4.05
N GLY A 165 -27.12 10.33 2.79
CA GLY A 165 -28.33 10.97 2.36
C GLY A 165 -28.48 10.76 0.86
N GLU A 166 -29.43 9.90 0.47
CA GLU A 166 -29.82 9.57 -0.91
C GLU A 166 -28.92 8.58 -1.67
N ILE A 167 -28.97 7.29 -1.28
CA ILE A 167 -28.90 6.20 -2.25
C ILE A 167 -30.31 5.68 -2.53
N GLY A 168 -30.92 6.18 -3.62
CA GLY A 168 -32.14 5.60 -4.19
C GLY A 168 -33.24 6.58 -4.56
N GLN A 169 -33.18 7.14 -5.77
CA GLN A 169 -34.24 6.98 -6.79
C GLN A 169 -33.82 7.61 -8.12
N ALA A 170 -33.97 6.81 -9.17
CA ALA A 170 -33.67 7.17 -10.55
C ALA A 170 -34.72 8.12 -11.12
N GLU A 171 -34.28 9.24 -11.73
CA GLU A 171 -34.94 9.87 -12.88
C GLU A 171 -33.89 10.59 -13.77
N THR A 172 -33.69 10.10 -15.00
CA THR A 172 -33.02 10.80 -16.13
C THR A 172 -33.90 11.95 -16.65
N PRO A 173 -33.38 13.08 -17.21
CA PRO A 173 -32.86 13.04 -18.60
C PRO A 173 -31.80 14.07 -19.05
N ALA A 174 -31.20 13.71 -20.20
CA ALA A 174 -30.81 14.56 -21.36
C ALA A 174 -29.42 15.23 -21.44
N ALA A 175 -28.57 14.52 -22.20
CA ALA A 175 -27.50 14.89 -23.12
C ALA A 175 -27.30 16.34 -23.63
N GLU A 176 -26.00 16.70 -23.65
CA GLU A 176 -25.18 17.40 -24.67
C GLU A 176 -25.36 18.91 -24.98
N PRO A 177 -24.37 19.62 -25.61
CA PRO A 177 -23.01 19.19 -26.01
C PRO A 177 -21.83 20.15 -25.65
N ALA A 178 -20.63 19.68 -25.96
CA ALA A 178 -19.32 20.32 -25.85
C ALA A 178 -19.10 21.58 -26.72
N PRO A 179 -17.97 22.29 -26.53
CA PRO A 179 -17.22 22.77 -27.69
C PRO A 179 -15.70 22.49 -27.67
N THR A 180 -15.30 21.95 -28.82
CA THR A 180 -14.04 21.92 -29.61
C THR A 180 -12.86 22.90 -29.36
N SER A 181 -11.65 22.31 -29.38
CA SER A 181 -10.39 22.60 -30.15
C SER A 181 -10.02 24.05 -30.55
N GLU A 182 -8.77 24.56 -30.61
CA GLU A 182 -7.38 24.06 -30.85
C GLU A 182 -6.44 25.34 -30.80
N PRO A 183 -5.17 25.38 -31.28
CA PRO A 183 -3.91 24.75 -30.85
C PRO A 183 -2.76 25.80 -30.63
N THR A 184 -1.59 25.42 -30.10
CA THR A 184 -0.24 26.05 -30.36
C THR A 184 0.83 25.15 -29.73
N GLN A 185 1.47 24.26 -30.50
CA GLN A 185 2.72 24.42 -31.27
C GLN A 185 4.01 24.29 -30.42
N ALA A 186 4.70 23.18 -30.67
CA ALA A 186 6.05 22.85 -30.22
C ALA A 186 7.13 23.67 -30.97
N PRO A 187 8.36 23.68 -30.44
CA PRO A 187 9.53 23.70 -31.32
C PRO A 187 10.56 22.61 -30.99
N GLU A 188 11.08 21.99 -32.05
CA GLU A 188 12.33 21.23 -32.15
C GLU A 188 13.09 21.78 -33.39
N PRO A 189 14.34 21.38 -33.72
CA PRO A 189 15.58 21.35 -32.93
C PRO A 189 16.79 21.95 -33.73
N THR A 190 18.02 21.64 -33.28
CA THR A 190 19.34 21.59 -33.99
C THR A 190 20.34 22.77 -33.81
N PRO A 191 21.67 22.58 -34.03
CA PRO A 191 22.51 21.37 -34.05
C PRO A 191 23.87 21.46 -33.27
N THR A 192 24.37 20.28 -32.88
CA THR A 192 25.76 19.74 -32.89
C THR A 192 26.99 20.65 -32.84
N GLU A 193 27.90 20.35 -31.91
CA GLU A 193 29.31 20.04 -32.27
C GLU A 193 29.95 19.06 -31.28
N ALA A 194 30.77 18.15 -31.83
CA ALA A 194 31.42 17.01 -31.19
C ALA A 194 32.95 17.14 -31.29
N ALA A 195 33.68 16.70 -30.26
CA ALA A 195 35.08 16.22 -30.21
C ALA A 195 35.59 16.36 -28.76
N ASP A 196 36.39 15.50 -28.14
CA ASP A 196 37.02 14.22 -28.45
C ASP A 196 37.59 13.68 -27.12
N SER A 197 37.72 12.35 -27.01
CA SER A 197 38.58 11.55 -26.09
C SER A 197 38.80 11.96 -24.63
N ALA A 198 38.27 11.15 -23.71
CA ALA A 198 39.07 10.25 -22.87
C ALA A 198 38.15 9.38 -22.00
N ALA A 199 38.47 8.10 -21.90
CA ALA A 199 37.80 7.17 -21.02
C ALA A 199 38.02 7.54 -19.55
N GLU A 200 36.94 7.91 -18.85
CA GLU A 200 36.83 7.79 -17.40
C GLU A 200 35.42 7.30 -17.05
N THR A 201 35.36 6.28 -16.21
CA THR A 201 34.17 5.75 -15.53
C THR A 201 33.35 6.87 -14.90
N PRO A 202 32.01 6.95 -15.10
CA PRO A 202 31.22 7.93 -14.39
C PRO A 202 31.08 7.50 -12.93
N SER A 203 31.82 8.18 -12.05
CA SER A 203 31.57 8.20 -10.61
C SER A 203 30.16 8.73 -10.37
N GLY A 204 29.32 7.92 -9.72
CA GLY A 204 27.97 8.28 -9.31
C GLY A 204 27.96 9.46 -8.33
N GLY A 205 26.87 10.21 -8.31
CA GLY A 205 26.63 11.19 -7.25
C GLY A 205 26.67 10.49 -5.90
N GLU A 206 27.49 10.98 -4.98
CA GLU A 206 27.47 10.52 -3.59
C GLU A 206 26.10 10.83 -2.99
N GLY A 207 25.48 9.82 -2.36
CA GLY A 207 24.25 10.00 -1.61
C GLY A 207 24.49 10.74 -0.30
N ASP A 208 23.54 11.53 0.16
CA ASP A 208 23.56 12.21 1.46
C ASP A 208 22.83 11.34 2.51
N PRO A 209 23.52 10.83 3.56
CA PRO A 209 22.90 10.03 4.61
C PRO A 209 21.73 10.73 5.32
N LYS A 210 21.77 12.07 5.44
CA LYS A 210 20.70 12.81 6.12
C LYS A 210 19.45 12.90 5.24
N ALA A 211 19.62 13.19 3.96
CA ALA A 211 18.53 13.12 2.99
C ALA A 211 17.99 11.68 2.87
N GLY A 212 18.88 10.70 3.02
CA GLY A 212 18.56 9.28 3.03
C GLY A 212 17.67 8.87 4.18
N GLU A 213 17.95 9.34 5.39
CA GLU A 213 17.10 9.13 6.58
C GLU A 213 15.68 9.67 6.35
N GLU A 214 15.59 10.91 5.87
CA GLU A 214 14.31 11.55 5.56
C GLU A 214 13.54 10.77 4.48
N ALA A 215 14.23 10.32 3.43
CA ALA A 215 13.66 9.50 2.37
C ALA A 215 13.23 8.11 2.88
N PHE A 216 14.00 7.50 3.77
CA PHE A 216 13.72 6.19 4.36
C PHE A 216 12.41 6.24 5.18
N VAL A 217 12.23 7.30 5.97
CA VAL A 217 10.98 7.55 6.71
C VAL A 217 9.83 7.87 5.77
N LYS A 218 10.03 8.78 4.81
CA LYS A 218 8.99 9.27 3.90
C LYS A 218 8.43 8.17 3.00
N ASN A 219 9.26 7.23 2.56
CA ASN A 219 8.86 6.11 1.71
C ASN A 219 8.42 4.87 2.52
N GLY A 220 8.33 4.99 3.85
CA GLY A 220 7.79 3.97 4.73
C GLY A 220 8.73 2.79 5.02
N CYS A 221 10.02 2.88 4.67
CA CYS A 221 10.98 1.78 4.84
C CYS A 221 11.09 1.34 6.31
N GLN A 222 11.04 2.30 7.24
CA GLN A 222 11.08 2.07 8.69
C GLN A 222 9.91 1.26 9.25
N ALA A 223 8.81 1.13 8.50
CA ALA A 223 7.65 0.35 8.96
C ALA A 223 7.94 -1.16 8.96
N CYS A 224 8.92 -1.60 8.17
CA CYS A 224 9.33 -3.00 8.05
C CYS A 224 10.76 -3.21 8.53
N HIS A 225 11.68 -2.35 8.09
CA HIS A 225 13.09 -2.41 8.48
C HIS A 225 13.31 -1.64 9.78
N THR A 226 13.08 -2.31 10.89
CA THR A 226 13.30 -1.77 12.24
C THR A 226 14.75 -1.98 12.70
N ASP A 227 15.06 -1.55 13.91
CA ASP A 227 16.37 -1.75 14.53
C ASP A 227 16.70 -3.25 14.74
N GLN A 228 15.68 -4.11 14.75
CA GLN A 228 15.80 -5.56 14.93
C GLN A 228 15.12 -6.32 13.79
N ASP A 229 15.51 -7.59 13.61
CA ASP A 229 14.84 -8.49 12.68
C ASP A 229 13.37 -8.70 13.09
N THR A 230 12.47 -8.60 12.12
CA THR A 230 11.05 -8.91 12.29
C THR A 230 10.68 -10.08 11.38
N PRO A 231 9.49 -10.70 11.54
CA PRO A 231 9.00 -11.69 10.58
C PRO A 231 8.78 -11.14 9.16
N VAL A 232 8.70 -9.82 8.99
CA VAL A 232 8.42 -9.17 7.70
C VAL A 232 9.69 -8.74 6.99
N ALA A 233 10.65 -8.15 7.70
CA ALA A 233 11.90 -7.72 7.11
C ALA A 233 13.09 -7.79 8.11
N PRO A 234 14.32 -7.98 7.61
CA PRO A 234 15.52 -7.96 8.42
C PRO A 234 15.89 -6.54 8.85
N THR A 235 16.67 -6.43 9.93
CA THR A 235 17.32 -5.17 10.30
C THR A 235 18.34 -4.77 9.24
N LEU A 236 18.44 -3.46 8.99
CA LEU A 236 19.49 -2.88 8.14
C LEU A 236 20.67 -2.35 8.95
N HIS A 237 20.56 -2.34 10.29
CA HIS A 237 21.61 -1.88 11.18
C HIS A 237 22.82 -2.81 11.10
N GLY A 238 23.97 -2.26 10.71
CA GLY A 238 25.19 -3.03 10.54
C GLY A 238 25.15 -4.04 9.39
N ALA A 239 24.11 -4.04 8.55
CA ALA A 239 23.97 -5.01 7.46
C ALA A 239 24.97 -4.74 6.33
N PHE A 240 25.30 -3.47 6.07
CA PHE A 240 26.23 -3.11 5.00
C PHE A 240 27.63 -3.71 5.23
N GLY A 241 28.16 -4.37 4.19
CA GLY A 241 29.45 -5.07 4.25
C GLY A 241 29.42 -6.40 5.00
N GLN A 242 28.24 -6.90 5.39
CA GLN A 242 28.08 -8.26 5.91
C GLN A 242 27.64 -9.22 4.80
N GLU A 243 27.91 -10.50 5.00
CA GLU A 243 27.35 -11.55 4.16
C GLU A 243 25.94 -11.92 4.63
N THR A 244 25.02 -12.06 3.69
CA THR A 244 23.68 -12.59 3.96
C THR A 244 23.39 -13.80 3.10
N LYS A 245 22.62 -14.74 3.64
CA LYS A 245 22.20 -15.94 2.92
C LYS A 245 20.88 -15.67 2.22
N LEU A 246 20.77 -16.10 0.97
CA LEU A 246 19.58 -15.95 0.14
C LEU A 246 18.70 -17.20 0.22
N ALA A 247 17.43 -17.06 -0.14
CA ALA A 247 16.45 -18.14 -0.15
C ALA A 247 16.78 -19.28 -1.13
N ASP A 248 17.63 -19.03 -2.14
CA ASP A 248 18.15 -20.05 -3.06
C ASP A 248 19.34 -20.84 -2.49
N GLY A 249 19.78 -20.51 -1.28
CA GLY A 249 20.90 -21.14 -0.57
C GLY A 249 22.27 -20.54 -0.90
N SER A 250 22.34 -19.54 -1.79
CA SER A 250 23.58 -18.79 -2.04
C SER A 250 23.85 -17.74 -0.96
N THR A 251 25.06 -17.19 -0.95
CA THR A 251 25.47 -16.12 -0.04
C THR A 251 25.93 -14.94 -0.86
N VAL A 252 25.52 -13.73 -0.46
CA VAL A 252 25.88 -12.47 -1.13
C VAL A 252 26.37 -11.47 -0.11
N MET A 253 27.34 -10.64 -0.53
CA MET A 253 27.77 -9.49 0.25
C MET A 253 26.72 -8.38 0.13
N VAL A 254 26.29 -7.81 1.25
CA VAL A 254 25.40 -6.65 1.28
C VAL A 254 26.22 -5.40 0.95
N ASP A 255 26.52 -5.23 -0.34
CA ASP A 255 27.21 -4.07 -0.89
C ASP A 255 26.23 -3.06 -1.51
N GLU A 256 26.77 -1.98 -2.06
CA GLU A 256 25.97 -0.91 -2.66
C GLU A 256 25.18 -1.39 -3.89
N ALA A 257 25.75 -2.31 -4.68
CA ALA A 257 25.07 -2.86 -5.84
C ALA A 257 23.91 -3.77 -5.41
N TYR A 258 24.11 -4.59 -4.38
CA TYR A 258 23.07 -5.42 -3.79
C TYR A 258 21.94 -4.58 -3.22
N LEU A 259 22.24 -3.56 -2.39
CA LEU A 259 21.20 -2.69 -1.83
C LEU A 259 20.41 -1.96 -2.93
N ARG A 260 21.09 -1.47 -3.97
CA ARG A 260 20.43 -0.83 -5.11
C ARG A 260 19.51 -1.80 -5.85
N GLU A 261 19.98 -3.02 -6.11
CA GLU A 261 19.18 -4.08 -6.74
C GLU A 261 18.00 -4.47 -5.86
N SER A 262 18.17 -4.64 -4.56
CA SER A 262 17.07 -4.95 -3.63
C SER A 262 16.02 -3.83 -3.54
N ILE A 263 16.37 -2.56 -3.82
CA ILE A 263 15.39 -1.47 -3.88
C ILE A 263 14.67 -1.45 -5.23
N LEU A 264 15.38 -1.65 -6.34
CA LEU A 264 14.84 -1.58 -7.69
C LEU A 264 14.08 -2.84 -8.11
N ASP A 265 14.55 -4.00 -7.67
CA ASP A 265 14.00 -5.33 -7.94
C ASP A 265 14.02 -6.17 -6.65
N PRO A 266 13.14 -5.86 -5.69
CA PRO A 266 13.16 -6.47 -4.36
C PRO A 266 12.92 -7.98 -4.34
N HIS A 267 12.41 -8.57 -5.42
CA HIS A 267 12.08 -9.99 -5.49
C HIS A 267 13.16 -10.80 -6.21
N ALA A 268 14.18 -10.15 -6.79
CA ALA A 268 15.28 -10.84 -7.48
C ALA A 268 16.14 -11.68 -6.54
N LYS A 269 16.44 -11.15 -5.34
CA LYS A 269 17.32 -11.79 -4.34
C LYS A 269 16.72 -11.69 -2.95
N LEU A 270 15.88 -12.66 -2.61
CA LEU A 270 15.24 -12.74 -1.30
C LEU A 270 16.22 -13.29 -0.25
N VAL A 271 16.34 -12.60 0.89
CA VAL A 271 17.08 -13.10 2.06
C VAL A 271 16.40 -14.36 2.60
N GLU A 272 17.19 -15.33 3.06
CA GLU A 272 16.69 -16.57 3.65
C GLU A 272 15.73 -16.26 4.81
N GLY A 273 14.55 -16.90 4.80
CA GLY A 273 13.52 -16.71 5.82
C GLY A 273 12.53 -15.57 5.53
N TYR A 274 12.74 -14.77 4.50
CA TYR A 274 11.85 -13.66 4.13
C TYR A 274 11.08 -13.93 2.83
N GLY A 275 9.81 -13.53 2.81
CA GLY A 275 8.95 -13.58 1.62
C GLY A 275 9.08 -12.34 0.73
N PRO A 276 8.48 -12.33 -0.47
CA PRO A 276 8.48 -11.20 -1.41
C PRO A 276 7.53 -10.07 -0.95
N VAL A 277 7.77 -9.52 0.23
CA VAL A 277 6.91 -8.51 0.86
C VAL A 277 7.31 -7.07 0.52
N MET A 278 8.58 -6.83 0.20
CA MET A 278 9.08 -5.50 -0.14
C MET A 278 8.43 -5.03 -1.47
N PRO A 279 7.72 -3.87 -1.48
CA PRO A 279 6.99 -3.40 -2.66
C PRO A 279 7.86 -3.17 -3.91
N PRO A 280 7.51 -3.72 -5.09
CA PRO A 280 8.23 -3.46 -6.34
C PRO A 280 8.06 -2.03 -6.85
N THR A 281 7.14 -1.24 -6.28
CA THR A 281 6.92 0.17 -6.64
C THR A 281 8.12 1.06 -6.33
N TYR A 282 9.06 0.62 -5.49
CA TYR A 282 10.29 1.35 -5.21
C TYR A 282 11.22 1.50 -6.43
N ALA A 283 11.01 0.69 -7.47
CA ALA A 283 11.63 0.89 -8.79
C ALA A 283 11.37 2.27 -9.40
N ASN A 284 10.28 2.95 -8.98
CA ASN A 284 9.89 4.27 -9.47
C ASN A 284 10.45 5.44 -8.65
N LEU A 285 11.26 5.15 -7.61
CA LEU A 285 11.91 6.21 -6.84
C LEU A 285 12.93 6.96 -7.71
N ASP A 286 13.09 8.25 -7.42
CA ASP A 286 14.12 9.05 -8.08
C ASP A 286 15.51 8.42 -7.84
N PRO A 287 16.36 8.31 -8.88
CA PRO A 287 17.68 7.69 -8.74
C PRO A 287 18.55 8.30 -7.65
N GLN A 288 18.45 9.61 -7.40
CA GLN A 288 19.19 10.28 -6.33
C GLN A 288 18.64 9.88 -4.95
N VAL A 289 17.32 9.77 -4.81
CA VAL A 289 16.69 9.30 -3.55
C VAL A 289 17.17 7.90 -3.19
N ILE A 290 17.36 7.02 -4.17
CA ILE A 290 17.90 5.67 -3.94
C ILE A 290 19.34 5.75 -3.42
N LEU A 291 20.17 6.61 -4.00
CA LEU A 291 21.55 6.80 -3.56
C LEU A 291 21.61 7.35 -2.13
N ASP A 292 20.74 8.30 -1.79
CA ASP A 292 20.64 8.86 -0.45
C ASP A 292 20.20 7.79 0.57
N ILE A 293 19.18 6.98 0.26
CA ILE A 293 18.74 5.86 1.10
C ILE A 293 19.89 4.87 1.34
N ILE A 294 20.64 4.51 0.30
CA ILE A 294 21.79 3.61 0.45
C ILE A 294 22.88 4.25 1.33
N ALA A 295 23.15 5.54 1.17
CA ALA A 295 24.09 6.26 2.02
C ALA A 295 23.66 6.27 3.50
N TYR A 296 22.36 6.38 3.76
CA TYR A 296 21.81 6.24 5.11
C TYR A 296 21.98 4.83 5.67
N ILE A 297 21.62 3.78 4.92
CA ILE A 297 21.80 2.38 5.34
C ILE A 297 23.27 2.09 5.67
N LYS A 298 24.21 2.60 4.86
CA LYS A 298 25.66 2.49 5.11
C LYS A 298 26.09 3.15 6.43
N SER A 299 25.35 4.15 6.90
CA SER A 299 25.63 4.86 8.14
C SER A 299 25.07 4.17 9.40
N LEU A 300 24.15 3.21 9.23
CA LEU A 300 23.55 2.48 10.35
C LEU A 300 24.55 1.50 10.94
N THR A 301 25.07 1.82 12.13
CA THR A 301 25.97 0.93 12.88
C THR A 301 25.19 -0.13 13.67
N PRO A 302 25.81 -1.27 14.02
CA PRO A 302 25.21 -2.30 14.86
C PRO A 302 24.82 -1.81 16.27
#